data_AF-A0A534JNF6-F1
#
_entry.id   AF-A0A534JNF6-F1
#
_cell.length_a   1.000
_cell.length_b   1.000
_cell.length_c   1.000
_cell.angle_alpha   90.00
_cell.angle_beta   90.00
_cell.angle_gamma   90.00
#
_symmetry.space_group_name_H-M   'P 1'
#
loop_
_entity.id
_entity.type
_entity.pdbx_description
1 polymer ?
#
loop_
_entity_poly.entity_id
_entity_poly.type
_entity_poly.pdbx_seq_one_letter_code
_entity_poly.pdbx_strand_id
1 'polypeptide(L)'
;VLDDQMIDQGPEWRAFDVEQGEKRARTGAPMTYTIHDKGLSTTIGWKNKDSYGKSIPTRNRAQLYRLRKWQRRIRVSNATERNLAFALSELDRMASGMGLPRNVRETAAMIYRKAVNKNLIRGRSIEGVVAGS
;
A
#
# COMPACT_ATOMS: atom_id res chain seq x y z
N VAL A 1 -4.07 -38.39 21.30
CA VAL A 1 -4.20 -37.65 20.03
C VAL A 1 -3.43 -36.36 20.21
N LEU A 2 -2.36 -36.12 19.44
CA LEU A 2 -1.43 -34.99 19.63
C LEU A 2 -1.56 -33.90 18.56
N ASP A 3 -2.53 -33.99 17.63
CA ASP A 3 -2.62 -33.00 16.55
C ASP A 3 -4.04 -32.90 15.96
N ASP A 4 -5.05 -32.67 16.82
CA ASP A 4 -6.47 -32.64 16.42
C ASP A 4 -6.94 -31.24 15.94
N GLN A 5 -6.03 -30.27 15.81
CA GLN A 5 -6.36 -28.88 15.45
C GLN A 5 -5.32 -28.25 14.52
N MET A 6 -5.18 -28.79 13.31
CA MET A 6 -4.46 -28.09 12.25
C MET A 6 -5.35 -26.95 11.72
N ILE A 7 -5.12 -25.73 12.23
CA ILE A 7 -5.87 -24.53 11.80
C ILE A 7 -5.40 -24.15 10.39
N ASP A 8 -6.28 -24.29 9.41
CA ASP A 8 -6.06 -23.76 8.07
C ASP A 8 -6.02 -22.22 8.13
N GLN A 9 -4.87 -21.64 7.80
CA GLN A 9 -4.65 -20.19 7.73
C GLN A 9 -5.06 -19.63 6.35
N GLY A 10 -5.57 -20.48 5.47
CA GLY A 10 -6.10 -20.10 4.16
C GLY A 10 -7.43 -19.35 4.26
N PRO A 11 -7.89 -18.79 3.13
CA PRO A 11 -9.18 -18.10 3.09
C PRO A 11 -10.32 -19.05 3.44
N GLU A 12 -11.27 -18.62 4.27
CA GLU A 12 -12.45 -19.44 4.59
C GLU A 12 -13.37 -19.67 3.37
N TRP A 13 -13.18 -18.87 2.32
CA TRP A 13 -13.92 -18.93 1.07
C TRP A 13 -13.12 -19.66 -0.02
N ARG A 14 -13.81 -20.49 -0.80
CA ARG A 14 -13.22 -21.17 -1.95
C ARG A 14 -13.45 -20.37 -3.24
N ALA A 15 -12.38 -20.15 -4.00
CA ALA A 15 -12.44 -19.59 -5.34
C ALA A 15 -11.72 -20.52 -6.33
N PHE A 16 -12.29 -20.67 -7.52
CA PHE A 16 -11.74 -21.51 -8.59
C PHE A 16 -11.15 -20.67 -9.73
N ASP A 17 -11.48 -19.37 -9.78
CA ASP A 17 -10.93 -18.39 -10.69
C ASP A 17 -10.58 -17.10 -9.91
N VAL A 18 -9.86 -16.18 -10.57
CA VAL A 18 -9.40 -14.93 -9.97
C VAL A 18 -10.57 -13.99 -9.69
N GLU A 19 -11.56 -13.90 -10.58
CA GLU A 19 -12.70 -13.00 -10.43
C GLU A 19 -13.62 -13.38 -9.25
N GLN A 20 -13.91 -14.67 -9.09
CA GLN A 20 -14.66 -15.21 -7.97
C GLN A 20 -13.89 -15.02 -6.68
N GLY A 21 -12.54 -15.11 -6.74
CA GLY A 21 -11.66 -14.73 -5.64
C GLY A 21 -11.85 -13.27 -5.23
N GLU A 22 -11.76 -12.33 -6.17
CA GLU A 22 -11.94 -10.91 -5.88
C GLU A 22 -13.35 -10.57 -5.36
N LYS A 23 -14.39 -11.22 -5.88
CA LYS A 23 -15.78 -11.00 -5.42
C LYS A 23 -16.05 -11.57 -4.02
N ARG A 24 -15.41 -12.69 -3.67
CA ARG A 24 -15.61 -13.38 -2.38
C ARG A 24 -14.65 -12.93 -1.30
N ALA A 25 -13.49 -12.39 -1.68
CA ALA A 25 -12.54 -11.80 -0.77
C ALA A 25 -13.20 -10.68 0.04
N ARG A 26 -13.36 -10.93 1.34
CA ARG A 26 -13.81 -9.93 2.31
C ARG A 26 -12.66 -9.14 2.90
N THR A 27 -11.44 -9.65 2.72
CA THR A 27 -10.21 -9.01 3.11
C THR A 27 -9.77 -8.02 2.05
N GLY A 28 -9.17 -6.91 2.48
CA GLY A 28 -8.56 -5.95 1.55
C GLY A 28 -7.37 -6.54 0.79
N ALA A 29 -6.71 -5.68 0.01
CA ALA A 29 -5.50 -6.05 -0.71
C ALA A 29 -4.40 -6.56 0.25
N PRO A 30 -3.52 -7.48 -0.21
CA PRO A 30 -2.41 -7.95 0.61
C PRO A 30 -1.47 -6.81 0.98
N MET A 31 -0.86 -6.92 2.15
CA MET A 31 0.15 -5.95 2.59
C MET A 31 1.38 -5.98 1.66
N THR A 32 1.98 -4.81 1.44
CA THR A 32 3.17 -4.66 0.58
C THR A 32 4.21 -3.78 1.25
N TYR A 33 5.50 -4.10 1.14
CA TYR A 33 6.55 -3.24 1.69
C TYR A 33 6.80 -1.98 0.86
N THR A 34 6.34 -1.97 -0.39
CA THR A 34 6.45 -0.86 -1.34
C THR A 34 5.65 0.38 -0.95
N ILE A 35 4.69 0.25 -0.02
CA ILE A 35 3.92 1.38 0.51
C ILE A 35 4.36 1.65 1.95
N HIS A 36 4.54 2.91 2.33
CA HIS A 36 5.02 3.33 3.66
C HIS A 36 4.24 2.74 4.85
N ASP A 37 2.92 2.62 4.73
CA ASP A 37 2.01 2.05 5.75
C ASP A 37 1.60 0.60 5.45
N LYS A 38 2.30 -0.04 4.51
CA LYS A 38 2.03 -1.38 4.00
C LYS A 38 0.66 -1.59 3.35
N GLY A 39 -0.03 -0.51 2.97
CA GLY A 39 -1.36 -0.59 2.36
C GLY A 39 -2.52 -0.60 3.36
N LEU A 40 -2.28 -0.22 4.62
CA LEU A 40 -3.33 -0.12 5.64
C LEU A 40 -4.27 1.08 5.42
N SER A 41 -3.78 2.18 4.82
CA SER A 41 -4.63 3.33 4.51
C SER A 41 -5.54 3.07 3.33
N THR A 42 -6.79 3.50 3.46
CA THR A 42 -7.75 3.52 2.36
C THR A 42 -7.58 4.79 1.50
N THR A 43 -8.23 4.82 0.33
CA THR A 43 -8.32 6.02 -0.51
C THR A 43 -9.76 6.24 -0.96
N ILE A 44 -10.29 7.46 -0.77
CA ILE A 44 -11.58 7.87 -1.34
C ILE A 44 -11.33 8.20 -2.82
N GLY A 45 -11.91 7.38 -3.69
CA GLY A 45 -11.80 7.53 -5.14
C GLY A 45 -12.27 8.90 -5.63
N TRP A 46 -11.69 9.37 -6.74
CA TRP A 46 -12.04 10.64 -7.37
C TRP A 46 -13.41 10.62 -8.06
N LYS A 47 -13.84 9.43 -8.49
CA LYS A 47 -15.15 9.20 -9.12
C LYS A 47 -16.21 9.59 -8.10
N ASN A 48 -17.07 10.56 -8.45
CA ASN A 48 -18.18 10.99 -7.60
C ASN A 48 -19.33 9.97 -7.69
N LYS A 49 -19.02 8.71 -7.41
CA LYS A 49 -19.95 7.58 -7.39
C LYS A 49 -19.84 6.87 -6.05
N ASP A 50 -20.95 6.34 -5.56
CA ASP A 50 -20.96 5.48 -4.37
C ASP A 50 -20.50 4.05 -4.68
N SER A 51 -20.49 3.19 -3.66
CA SER A 51 -20.11 1.77 -3.77
C SER A 51 -21.03 0.96 -4.70
N TYR A 52 -22.27 1.42 -4.90
CA TYR A 52 -23.24 0.81 -5.81
C TYR A 52 -23.17 1.39 -7.23
N GLY A 53 -22.25 2.32 -7.48
CA GLY A 53 -22.04 2.95 -8.78
C GLY A 53 -22.96 4.14 -9.09
N LYS A 54 -23.82 4.55 -8.15
CA LYS A 54 -24.73 5.69 -8.31
C LYS A 54 -23.98 7.01 -8.15
N SER A 55 -24.32 7.98 -8.99
CA SER A 55 -23.72 9.32 -8.95
C SER A 55 -24.07 10.06 -7.66
N ILE A 56 -23.04 10.65 -7.03
CA ILE A 56 -23.20 11.43 -5.80
C ILE A 56 -23.87 12.78 -6.14
N PRO A 57 -24.96 13.15 -5.43
CA PRO A 57 -25.67 14.41 -5.65
C PRO A 57 -24.75 15.63 -5.54
N THR A 58 -24.99 16.65 -6.36
CA THR A 58 -24.16 17.86 -6.43
C THR A 58 -23.99 18.54 -5.07
N ARG A 59 -25.05 18.61 -4.27
CA ARG A 59 -25.03 19.15 -2.89
C ARG A 59 -23.97 18.50 -1.98
N ASN A 60 -23.69 17.20 -2.15
CA ASN A 60 -22.75 16.45 -1.32
C ASN A 60 -21.31 16.49 -1.87
N ARG A 61 -21.09 16.96 -3.11
CA ARG A 61 -19.76 16.95 -3.75
C ARG A 61 -18.74 17.81 -3.02
N ALA A 62 -19.17 18.97 -2.50
CA ALA A 62 -18.30 19.84 -1.72
C ALA A 62 -17.83 19.17 -0.41
N GLN A 63 -18.73 18.44 0.26
CA GLN A 63 -18.38 17.66 1.46
C GLN A 63 -17.41 16.54 1.13
N LEU A 64 -17.66 15.78 0.06
CA LEU A 64 -16.79 14.70 -0.38
C LEU A 64 -15.40 15.21 -0.77
N TYR A 65 -15.32 16.36 -1.44
CA TYR A 65 -14.06 17.01 -1.75
C TYR A 65 -13.27 17.34 -0.48
N ARG A 66 -13.92 17.88 0.56
CA ARG A 66 -13.28 18.12 1.86
C ARG A 66 -12.79 16.81 2.50
N LEU A 67 -13.60 15.74 2.47
CA LEU A 67 -13.21 14.43 2.99
C LEU A 67 -11.96 13.89 2.28
N ARG A 68 -11.91 13.94 0.95
CA ARG A 68 -10.71 13.55 0.17
C ARG A 68 -9.48 14.37 0.56
N LYS A 69 -9.65 15.68 0.72
CA LYS A 69 -8.58 16.59 1.14
C LYS A 69 -8.05 16.23 2.51
N TRP A 70 -8.93 15.96 3.47
CA TRP A 70 -8.56 15.54 4.83
C TRP A 70 -7.89 14.17 4.84
N GLN A 71 -8.44 13.18 4.13
CA GLN A 71 -7.84 11.84 4.05
C GLN A 71 -6.41 11.89 3.49
N ARG A 72 -6.17 12.67 2.44
CA ARG A 72 -4.82 12.84 1.89
C ARG A 72 -3.84 13.45 2.90
N ARG A 73 -4.31 14.38 3.74
CA ARG A 73 -3.49 15.06 4.75
C ARG A 73 -3.15 14.15 5.93
N ILE A 74 -4.10 13.34 6.40
CA ILE A 74 -3.89 12.47 7.56
C ILE A 74 -3.09 11.21 7.22
N ARG A 75 -3.05 10.81 5.94
CA ARG A 75 -2.41 9.57 5.49
C ARG A 75 -0.96 9.44 5.96
N VAL A 76 -0.22 10.55 6.02
CA VAL A 76 1.18 10.54 6.43
C VAL A 76 1.34 11.38 7.68
N SER A 77 1.59 10.70 8.80
CA SER A 77 1.47 11.28 10.14
C SER A 77 2.75 12.00 10.59
N ASN A 78 3.91 11.47 10.22
CA ASN A 78 5.21 11.90 10.74
C ASN A 78 6.22 12.21 9.61
N ALA A 79 7.33 12.86 9.96
CA ALA A 79 8.36 13.23 9.00
C ALA A 79 9.09 12.01 8.41
N THR A 80 9.24 10.95 9.22
CA THR A 80 9.90 9.71 8.84
C THR A 80 9.09 8.92 7.80
N GLU A 81 7.77 8.81 7.96
CA GLU A 81 6.84 8.21 6.99
C GLU A 81 6.78 9.03 5.71
N ARG A 82 6.82 10.37 5.78
CA ARG A 82 6.90 11.21 4.58
C ARG A 82 8.16 10.92 3.79
N ASN A 83 9.29 10.83 4.48
CA ASN A 83 10.57 10.48 3.86
C ASN A 83 10.53 9.07 3.26
N LEU A 84 10.01 8.09 4.02
CA LEU A 84 9.85 6.71 3.56
C LEU A 84 8.93 6.61 2.32
N ALA A 85 7.81 7.33 2.32
CA ALA A 85 6.89 7.35 1.19
C ALA A 85 7.55 7.93 -0.07
N PHE A 86 8.34 8.99 0.07
CA PHE A 86 9.12 9.57 -1.02
C PHE A 86 10.16 8.57 -1.54
N ALA A 87 10.95 7.97 -0.65
CA ALA A 87 11.98 7.00 -1.03
C ALA A 87 11.42 5.76 -1.73
N LEU A 88 10.30 5.21 -1.24
CA LEU A 88 9.65 4.07 -1.87
C LEU A 88 9.05 4.43 -3.25
N SER A 89 8.61 5.68 -3.44
CA SER A 89 8.17 6.18 -4.75
C SER A 89 9.34 6.29 -5.73
N GLU A 90 10.50 6.75 -5.26
CA GLU A 90 11.73 6.77 -6.05
C GLU A 90 12.22 5.38 -6.42
N LEU A 91 12.15 4.43 -5.48
CA LEU A 91 12.47 3.02 -5.72
C LEU A 91 11.57 2.45 -6.82
N ASP A 92 10.25 2.67 -6.73
CA ASP A 92 9.31 2.19 -7.73
C ASP A 92 9.53 2.85 -9.11
N ARG A 93 9.89 4.13 -9.14
CA ARG A 93 10.26 4.85 -10.37
C ARG A 93 11.49 4.23 -11.04
N MET A 94 12.58 4.01 -10.29
CA MET A 94 13.81 3.41 -10.80
C MET A 94 13.57 1.97 -11.27
N ALA A 95 12.91 1.16 -10.45
CA ALA A 95 12.60 -0.23 -10.77
C ALA A 95 11.69 -0.35 -11.99
N SER A 96 10.72 0.57 -12.16
CA SER A 96 9.88 0.63 -13.35
C SER A 96 10.67 1.00 -14.60
N GLY A 97 11.60 1.98 -14.50
CA GLY A 97 12.48 2.34 -15.61
C GLY A 97 13.38 1.20 -16.08
N MET A 98 13.75 0.28 -15.18
CA MET A 98 14.55 -0.91 -15.48
C MET A 98 13.72 -2.15 -15.81
N GLY A 99 12.39 -2.09 -15.74
CA GLY A 99 11.51 -3.24 -15.98
C GLY A 99 11.61 -4.34 -14.90
N LEU A 100 12.03 -3.99 -13.68
CA LEU A 100 12.22 -4.99 -12.62
C LEU A 100 10.90 -5.58 -12.12
N PRO A 101 10.86 -6.90 -11.86
CA PRO A 101 9.67 -7.60 -11.38
C PRO A 101 9.34 -7.23 -9.92
N ARG A 102 8.08 -7.44 -9.54
CA ARG A 102 7.52 -7.00 -8.24
C ARG A 102 8.25 -7.60 -7.03
N ASN A 103 8.71 -8.84 -7.12
CA ASN A 103 9.47 -9.50 -6.05
C ASN A 103 10.78 -8.77 -5.72
N VAL A 104 11.47 -8.22 -6.74
CA VAL A 104 12.70 -7.43 -6.55
C VAL A 104 12.35 -6.11 -5.87
N ARG A 105 11.28 -5.44 -6.28
CA ARG A 105 10.79 -4.19 -5.67
C ARG A 105 10.44 -4.36 -4.19
N GLU A 106 9.74 -5.45 -3.85
CA GLU A 106 9.39 -5.79 -2.47
C GLU A 106 10.65 -6.02 -1.62
N THR A 107 11.64 -6.73 -2.17
CA THR A 107 12.89 -7.03 -1.46
C THR A 107 13.70 -5.76 -1.22
N ALA A 108 13.87 -4.92 -2.24
CA ALA A 108 14.56 -3.64 -2.12
C ALA A 108 13.84 -2.71 -1.11
N ALA A 109 12.51 -2.64 -1.15
CA ALA A 109 11.71 -1.89 -0.18
C ALA A 109 11.89 -2.41 1.26
N MET A 110 12.00 -3.73 1.44
CA MET A 110 12.28 -4.35 2.73
C MET A 110 13.69 -3.98 3.24
N ILE A 111 14.71 -4.00 2.38
CA ILE A 111 16.08 -3.60 2.72
C ILE A 111 16.13 -2.13 3.11
N TYR A 112 15.49 -1.26 2.33
CA TYR A 112 15.40 0.17 2.63
C TYR A 112 14.77 0.43 4.01
N ARG A 113 13.67 -0.25 4.32
CA ARG A 113 13.03 -0.17 5.66
C ARG A 113 13.95 -0.64 6.79
N LYS A 114 14.72 -1.71 6.57
CA LYS A 114 15.73 -2.17 7.55
C LYS A 114 16.80 -1.10 7.77
N ALA A 115 17.26 -0.42 6.71
CA ALA A 115 18.22 0.67 6.82
C ALA A 115 17.64 1.89 7.57
N VAL A 116 16.38 2.23 7.32
CA VAL A 116 15.64 3.28 8.07
C VAL A 116 15.58 2.94 9.56
N ASN A 117 15.14 1.73 9.91
CA ASN A 117 15.01 1.29 11.30
C ASN A 117 16.35 1.27 12.04
N LYS A 118 17.45 0.99 11.33
CA LYS A 118 18.81 1.02 11.87
C LYS A 118 19.44 2.43 11.85
N ASN A 119 18.71 3.47 11.46
CA ASN A 119 19.19 4.84 11.32
C ASN A 119 20.40 5.02 10.38
N LEU A 120 20.57 4.15 9.38
CA LEU A 120 21.74 4.16 8.47
C LEU A 120 21.65 5.17 7.32
N ILE A 121 20.49 5.81 7.16
CA ILE A 121 20.19 6.76 6.07
C ILE A 121 20.42 8.22 6.42
N ARG A 122 20.58 8.56 7.70
CA ARG A 122 20.70 9.96 8.12
C ARG A 122 21.98 10.57 7.53
N GLY A 123 21.84 11.68 6.80
CA GLY A 123 22.96 12.36 6.14
C GLY A 123 23.37 11.79 4.78
N ARG A 124 22.64 10.79 4.25
CA ARG A 124 22.87 10.23 2.90
C ARG A 124 21.79 10.68 1.92
N SER A 125 22.10 10.69 0.63
CA SER A 125 21.10 10.92 -0.41
C SER A 125 20.11 9.76 -0.44
N ILE A 126 18.81 10.07 -0.50
CA ILE A 126 17.76 9.06 -0.57
C ILE A 126 17.92 8.23 -1.84
N GLU A 127 18.16 8.88 -2.97
CA GLU A 127 18.39 8.24 -4.27
C GLU A 127 19.58 7.28 -4.24
N GLY A 128 20.69 7.69 -3.60
CA GLY A 128 21.88 6.85 -3.49
C GLY A 128 21.65 5.62 -2.60
N VAL A 129 20.89 5.76 -1.53
CA VAL A 129 20.52 4.60 -0.70
C VAL A 129 19.54 3.70 -1.44
N VAL A 130 18.53 4.26 -2.10
CA VAL A 130 17.54 3.51 -2.88
C VAL A 130 18.21 2.72 -4.00
N ALA A 131 19.14 3.31 -4.75
CA ALA A 131 19.87 2.63 -5.81
C ALA A 131 20.77 1.48 -5.30
N GLY A 132 21.21 1.54 -4.04
CA GLY A 132 21.98 0.47 -3.40
C GLY A 132 21.14 -0.56 -2.65
N SER A 133 19.80 -0.39 -2.59
CA SER A 133 18.85 -1.29 -1.91
C SER A 133 18.33 -2.37 -2.85
#